data_AF-A0A952A0E3-F1
#
_entry.id   AF-A0A952A0E3-F1
#
_cell.length_a   1.000
_cell.length_b   1.000
_cell.length_c   1.000
_cell.angle_alpha   90.00
_cell.angle_beta   90.00
_cell.angle_gamma   90.00
#
_symmetry.space_group_name_H-M   'P 1'
#
loop_
_entity.id
_entity.type
_entity.pdbx_description
1 polymer ?
#
loop_
_entity_poly.entity_id
_entity_poly.type
_entity_poly.pdbx_seq_one_letter_code
_entity_poly.pdbx_strand_id
1 'polypeptide(L)'
;MIVQYGRCVPGSTTNTGGAATTNVFGNVDAPPGVAQYNADSASGIGLIPFISTLIRIATIVAGIIVFINFILAGYAYISSDGSSKVNEQVRNQLTFSVIGLVIIVASYTIIAIISLLLFGKADFILNPTISGPTQ
;
A
#
# COMPACT_ATOMS: atom_id res chain seq x y z
N MET A 1 -31.50 22.04 -12.76
CA MET A 1 -31.39 23.47 -13.04
C MET A 1 -32.57 24.25 -12.46
N ILE A 2 -32.47 24.80 -11.24
CA ILE A 2 -33.26 25.96 -10.79
C ILE A 2 -33.71 26.87 -11.96
N VAL A 3 -34.98 27.27 -11.94
CA VAL A 3 -35.75 28.12 -12.87
C VAL A 3 -34.91 28.94 -13.87
N GLN A 4 -35.32 28.85 -15.13
CA GLN A 4 -35.31 29.91 -16.16
C GLN A 4 -33.97 30.47 -16.64
N TYR A 5 -33.65 30.56 -17.94
CA TYR A 5 -34.49 30.61 -19.15
C TYR A 5 -35.43 29.40 -19.37
N GLY A 6 -36.72 29.62 -19.14
CA GLY A 6 -37.84 28.75 -19.54
C GLY A 6 -38.07 27.36 -18.92
N ARG A 7 -37.15 26.65 -18.22
CA ARG A 7 -37.44 25.26 -17.74
C ARG A 7 -36.91 24.94 -16.32
N CYS A 8 -37.72 24.19 -15.55
CA CYS A 8 -37.45 23.75 -14.17
C CYS A 8 -36.59 22.47 -14.08
N VAL A 9 -35.51 22.56 -13.28
CA VAL A 9 -34.82 21.71 -12.24
C VAL A 9 -34.64 20.19 -12.53
N PRO A 10 -33.50 19.47 -12.26
CA PRO A 10 -32.52 19.51 -11.14
C PRO A 10 -31.02 19.36 -11.57
N GLY A 11 -30.02 19.75 -10.76
CA GLY A 11 -29.37 18.89 -9.76
C GLY A 11 -28.19 18.16 -10.41
N SER A 12 -26.99 18.74 -10.36
CA SER A 12 -25.74 18.06 -10.71
C SER A 12 -25.40 17.07 -9.61
N THR A 13 -25.47 15.77 -9.90
CA THR A 13 -24.65 14.67 -9.38
C THR A 13 -25.45 13.38 -9.52
N THR A 14 -24.94 12.43 -10.30
CA THR A 14 -24.85 11.01 -9.91
C THR A 14 -24.27 10.19 -11.05
N ASN A 15 -23.09 9.64 -10.75
CA ASN A 15 -22.37 8.60 -11.46
C ASN A 15 -23.30 7.58 -12.14
N THR A 16 -23.29 7.59 -13.47
CA THR A 16 -23.79 6.49 -14.27
C THR A 16 -22.70 5.41 -14.27
N GLY A 17 -22.77 4.48 -13.32
CA GLY A 17 -21.74 3.45 -13.15
C GLY A 17 -22.25 2.26 -12.33
N GLY A 18 -23.20 1.53 -12.87
CA GLY A 18 -23.69 0.28 -12.29
C GLY A 18 -24.86 -0.26 -13.09
N ALA A 19 -24.62 -1.35 -13.83
CA ALA A 19 -25.56 -1.97 -14.74
C ALA A 19 -26.95 -2.16 -14.14
N ALA A 20 -27.98 -1.98 -14.98
CA ALA A 20 -29.38 -2.21 -14.67
C ALA A 20 -29.64 -3.69 -14.30
N THR A 21 -29.42 -4.06 -13.05
CA THR A 21 -30.14 -5.17 -12.42
C THR A 21 -31.38 -4.59 -11.78
N THR A 22 -32.54 -5.09 -12.18
CA THR A 22 -33.83 -4.83 -11.54
C THR A 22 -33.79 -5.29 -10.08
N ASN A 23 -33.35 -4.41 -9.19
CA ASN A 23 -33.26 -4.66 -7.76
C ASN A 23 -34.66 -4.48 -7.13
N VAL A 24 -35.23 -5.57 -6.60
CA VAL A 24 -36.55 -5.66 -5.96
C VAL A 24 -36.54 -5.06 -4.54
N PHE A 25 -35.36 -4.73 -4.04
CA PHE A 25 -35.14 -4.01 -2.79
C PHE A 25 -34.32 -2.77 -3.13
N GLY A 26 -34.82 -1.60 -2.69
CA GLY A 26 -34.36 -0.29 -3.13
C GLY A 26 -32.84 -0.07 -3.05
N ASN A 27 -32.36 0.93 -3.78
CA ASN A 27 -30.94 1.27 -3.88
C ASN A 27 -30.37 1.55 -2.49
N VAL A 28 -29.60 0.60 -1.96
CA VAL A 28 -28.86 0.74 -0.70
C VAL A 28 -27.75 1.74 -0.95
N ASP A 29 -28.01 2.99 -0.57
CA ASP A 29 -27.01 4.05 -0.63
C ASP A 29 -25.89 3.69 0.35
N ALA A 30 -24.66 3.66 -0.14
CA ALA A 30 -23.53 3.15 0.62
C ALA A 30 -23.23 4.10 1.79
N PRO A 31 -23.10 3.59 3.03
CA PRO A 31 -22.87 4.44 4.19
C PRO A 31 -21.55 5.23 4.04
N PRO A 32 -21.53 6.49 4.49
CA PRO A 32 -20.35 7.35 4.38
C PRO A 32 -19.17 6.68 5.09
N GLY A 33 -18.17 6.24 4.32
CA GLY A 33 -17.00 5.52 4.83
C GLY A 33 -16.51 4.38 3.93
N VAL A 34 -17.40 3.73 3.16
CA VAL A 34 -17.02 2.66 2.21
C VAL A 34 -16.80 3.18 0.78
N ALA A 35 -17.13 4.45 0.51
CA ALA A 35 -16.93 5.09 -0.79
C ALA A 35 -15.45 5.14 -1.21
N GLN A 36 -14.54 5.40 -0.26
CA GLN A 36 -13.09 5.43 -0.51
C GLN A 36 -12.49 4.07 -0.89
N TYR A 37 -13.18 2.96 -0.57
CA TYR A 37 -12.75 1.62 -0.94
C TYR A 37 -13.44 1.11 -2.22
N ASN A 38 -14.63 1.65 -2.53
CA ASN A 38 -15.40 1.32 -3.74
C ASN A 38 -15.02 2.20 -4.95
N ALA A 39 -14.51 3.42 -4.76
CA ALA A 39 -14.17 4.35 -5.84
C ALA A 39 -12.96 3.91 -6.68
N ASP A 40 -12.03 3.16 -6.10
CA ASP A 40 -10.82 2.64 -6.77
C ASP A 40 -10.94 1.16 -7.15
N SER A 41 -12.15 0.58 -7.05
CA SER A 41 -12.40 -0.82 -7.40
C SER A 41 -12.63 -0.96 -8.90
N ALA A 42 -11.58 -1.26 -9.67
CA ALA A 42 -11.69 -1.62 -11.09
C ALA A 42 -12.51 -2.92 -11.33
N SER A 43 -12.88 -3.63 -10.28
CA SER A 43 -13.78 -4.77 -10.29
C SER A 43 -14.30 -4.91 -8.86
N GLY A 44 -15.59 -5.15 -8.67
CA GLY A 44 -16.23 -5.18 -7.35
C GLY A 44 -15.41 -5.93 -6.30
N ILE A 45 -15.44 -5.39 -5.08
CA ILE A 45 -14.57 -5.67 -3.92
C ILE A 45 -13.26 -4.85 -3.96
N GLY A 46 -13.14 -3.88 -3.05
CA GLY A 46 -11.98 -3.00 -2.83
C GLY A 46 -10.71 -3.70 -2.32
N LEU A 47 -10.36 -4.83 -2.92
CA LEU A 47 -9.16 -5.62 -2.60
C LEU A 47 -7.89 -4.84 -2.91
N ILE A 48 -7.87 -4.07 -4.00
CA ILE A 48 -6.68 -3.30 -4.40
C ILE A 48 -6.33 -2.21 -3.38
N PRO A 49 -7.24 -1.29 -2.99
CA PRO A 49 -6.93 -0.30 -1.96
C PRO A 49 -6.67 -0.93 -0.58
N PHE A 50 -7.32 -2.05 -0.26
CA PHE A 50 -7.07 -2.80 0.97
C PHE A 50 -5.65 -3.40 1.02
N ILE A 51 -5.19 -4.03 -0.05
CA ILE A 51 -3.83 -4.59 -0.13
C ILE A 51 -2.80 -3.46 -0.07
N SER A 52 -3.05 -2.32 -0.72
CA SER A 52 -2.15 -1.16 -0.66
C SER A 52 -1.98 -0.64 0.77
N THR A 53 -3.08 -0.51 1.53
CA THR A 53 -3.01 -0.10 2.94
C THR A 53 -2.26 -1.12 3.80
N LEU A 54 -2.47 -2.42 3.55
CA LEU A 54 -1.77 -3.48 4.25
C LEU A 54 -0.26 -3.45 3.98
N ILE A 55 0.16 -3.30 2.73
CA ILE A 55 1.57 -3.20 2.36
C ILE A 55 2.20 -2.00 3.06
N ARG A 56 1.52 -0.84 3.07
CA ARG A 56 2.04 0.37 3.73
C ARG A 56 2.25 0.18 5.23
N ILE A 57 1.28 -0.42 5.93
CA ILE A 57 1.39 -0.72 7.36
C ILE A 57 2.50 -1.75 7.60
N ALA A 58 2.53 -2.82 6.80
CA ALA A 58 3.53 -3.88 6.91
C ALA A 58 4.95 -3.34 6.74
N THR A 59 5.20 -2.45 5.77
CA THR A 59 6.51 -1.83 5.56
C THR A 59 6.95 -0.99 6.77
N ILE A 60 6.05 -0.21 7.37
CA ILE A 60 6.36 0.60 8.56
C ILE A 60 6.72 -0.30 9.75
N VAL A 61 5.91 -1.33 10.00
CA VAL A 61 6.12 -2.28 11.11
C VAL A 61 7.41 -3.08 10.91
N ALA A 62 7.65 -3.57 9.70
CA ALA A 62 8.87 -4.30 9.36
C ALA A 62 10.13 -3.43 9.57
N GLY A 63 10.10 -2.16 9.16
CA GLY A 63 11.20 -1.22 9.38
C GLY A 63 11.55 -1.05 10.86
N ILE A 64 10.54 -0.91 11.72
CA ILE A 64 10.72 -0.76 13.16
C ILE A 64 11.32 -2.02 13.79
N ILE A 65 10.79 -3.19 13.46
CA ILE A 65 11.27 -4.48 14.01
C ILE A 65 12.73 -4.73 13.60
N VAL A 66 13.08 -4.49 12.33
CA VAL A 66 14.44 -4.64 11.83
C VAL A 66 15.39 -3.67 12.54
N PHE A 67 14.98 -2.42 12.72
CA PHE A 67 15.79 -1.41 13.40
C PHE A 67 16.10 -1.79 14.86
N ILE A 68 15.10 -2.25 15.62
CA ILE A 68 15.29 -2.69 17.01
C ILE A 68 16.22 -3.91 17.07
N ASN A 69 15.98 -4.92 16.22
CA ASN A 69 16.83 -6.12 16.18
C ASN A 69 18.27 -5.80 15.77
N PHE A 70 18.47 -4.82 14.89
CA PHE A 70 19.81 -4.37 14.49
C PHE A 70 20.59 -3.76 15.67
N ILE A 71 19.94 -2.90 16.47
CA ILE A 71 20.56 -2.31 17.67
C ILE A 71 20.88 -3.40 18.70
N LEU A 72 19.94 -4.31 18.96
CA LEU A 72 20.14 -5.41 19.92
C LEU A 72 21.29 -6.34 19.51
N ALA A 73 21.39 -6.69 18.22
CA ALA A 73 22.48 -7.50 17.69
C ALA A 73 23.83 -6.77 17.79
N GLY A 74 23.88 -5.47 17.48
CA GLY A 74 25.08 -4.66 17.62
C GLY A 74 25.55 -4.55 19.07
N TYR A 75 24.62 -4.33 20.01
CA TYR A 75 24.93 -4.29 21.44
C TYR A 75 25.41 -5.65 21.95
N ALA A 76 24.77 -6.75 21.54
CA ALA A 76 25.17 -8.10 21.92
C ALA A 76 26.59 -8.45 21.43
N TYR A 77 26.98 -7.98 20.23
CA TYR A 77 28.34 -8.17 19.71
C TYR A 77 29.41 -7.50 20.56
N ILE A 78 29.14 -6.28 21.03
CA ILE A 78 30.07 -5.55 21.88
C ILE A 78 30.14 -6.17 23.28
N SER A 79 29.02 -6.67 23.81
CA SER A 79 28.93 -7.30 25.14
C SER A 79 29.42 -8.77 25.20
N SER A 80 29.94 -9.29 24.08
CA SER A 80 30.45 -10.67 24.00
C SER A 80 31.87 -10.75 24.57
N ASP A 81 31.99 -10.99 25.89
CA ASP A 81 33.25 -11.01 26.68
C ASP A 81 34.24 -12.17 26.37
N GLY A 82 34.38 -12.62 25.12
CA GLY A 82 35.52 -13.43 24.70
C GLY A 82 35.41 -14.96 24.84
N SER A 83 34.22 -15.50 25.14
CA SER A 83 33.98 -16.94 24.94
C SER A 83 33.71 -17.23 23.45
N SER A 84 34.51 -18.10 22.83
CA SER A 84 34.45 -18.40 21.39
C SER A 84 33.05 -18.81 20.91
N LYS A 85 32.31 -19.51 21.76
CA LYS A 85 30.94 -19.97 21.49
C LYS A 85 29.95 -18.80 21.35
N VAL A 86 30.08 -17.77 22.18
CA VAL A 86 29.24 -16.57 22.09
C VAL A 86 29.64 -15.76 20.86
N ASN A 87 30.93 -15.63 20.56
CA ASN A 87 31.40 -14.92 19.37
C ASN A 87 30.91 -15.56 18.07
N GLU A 88 30.89 -16.88 17.98
CA GLU A 88 30.36 -17.60 16.81
C GLU A 88 28.84 -17.44 16.67
N GLN A 89 28.13 -17.51 17.80
CA GLN A 89 26.69 -17.26 17.82
C GLN A 89 26.34 -15.83 17.42
N VAL A 90 27.08 -14.83 17.89
CA VAL A 90 26.82 -13.43 17.52
C VAL A 90 27.19 -13.15 16.07
N ARG A 91 28.25 -13.76 15.52
CA ARG A 91 28.54 -13.67 14.08
C ARG A 91 27.40 -14.20 13.22
N ASN A 92 26.81 -15.34 13.61
CA ASN A 92 25.63 -15.87 12.93
C ASN A 92 24.45 -14.91 13.06
N GLN A 93 24.20 -14.39 14.26
CA GLN A 93 23.10 -13.45 14.50
C GLN A 93 23.24 -12.14 13.71
N LEU A 94 24.44 -11.58 13.66
CA LEU A 94 24.75 -10.40 12.83
C LEU A 94 24.52 -10.69 11.35
N THR A 95 24.97 -11.84 10.86
CA THR A 95 24.80 -12.23 9.45
C THR A 95 23.32 -12.33 9.08
N PHE A 96 22.49 -12.92 9.95
CA PHE A 96 21.04 -12.97 9.73
C PHE A 96 20.38 -11.58 9.76
N SER A 97 20.81 -10.68 10.65
CA SER A 97 20.33 -9.29 10.66
C SER A 97 20.72 -8.53 9.38
N VAL A 98 21.95 -8.70 8.90
CA VAL A 98 22.42 -8.07 7.65
C VAL A 98 21.67 -8.64 6.45
N ILE A 99 21.47 -9.96 6.38
CA ILE A 99 20.71 -10.61 5.30
C ILE A 99 19.27 -10.09 5.26
N GLY A 100 18.62 -9.93 6.42
CA GLY A 100 17.26 -9.37 6.49
C GLY A 100 17.18 -7.95 5.89
N LEU A 101 18.14 -7.09 6.24
CA LEU A 101 18.20 -5.73 5.67
C LEU A 101 18.48 -5.77 4.16
N VAL A 102 19.43 -6.60 3.73
CA VAL A 102 19.79 -6.75 2.31
C VAL A 102 18.60 -7.23 1.48
N ILE A 103 17.80 -8.16 1.97
CA ILE A 103 16.61 -8.66 1.26
C ILE A 103 15.58 -7.54 1.03
N ILE A 104 15.34 -6.69 2.04
CA ILE A 104 14.41 -5.56 1.90
C ILE A 104 14.90 -4.60 0.82
N VAL A 105 16.17 -4.18 0.89
CA VAL A 105 16.77 -3.25 -0.08
C VAL A 105 16.79 -3.88 -1.49
N ALA A 106 17.15 -5.15 -1.59
CA ALA A 106 17.20 -5.89 -2.86
C ALA A 106 15.80 -5.99 -3.50
N SER A 107 14.77 -6.31 -2.71
CA SER A 107 13.39 -6.38 -3.21
C SER A 107 12.94 -5.06 -3.84
N TYR A 108 13.11 -3.95 -3.12
CA TYR A 108 12.78 -2.62 -3.65
C TYR A 108 13.61 -2.26 -4.88
N THR A 109 14.90 -2.59 -4.88
CA THR A 109 15.79 -2.32 -6.02
C THR A 109 15.35 -3.07 -7.27
N ILE A 110 15.03 -4.37 -7.15
CA ILE A 110 14.57 -5.20 -8.26
C ILE A 110 13.24 -4.66 -8.81
N ILE A 111 12.28 -4.34 -7.93
CA ILE A 111 11.00 -3.76 -8.33
C ILE A 111 11.19 -2.43 -9.05
N ALA A 112 12.07 -1.56 -8.55
CA ALA A 112 12.36 -0.27 -9.16
C ALA A 112 12.94 -0.43 -10.57
N ILE A 113 13.89 -1.36 -10.77
CA ILE A 113 14.48 -1.65 -12.09
C ILE A 113 13.42 -2.18 -13.06
N ILE A 114 12.58 -3.11 -12.62
CA ILE A 114 11.50 -3.66 -13.46
C ILE A 114 10.46 -2.58 -13.80
N SER A 115 10.10 -1.73 -12.83
CA SER A 115 9.15 -0.63 -13.02
C SER A 115 9.71 0.43 -13.98
N LEU A 116 11.01 0.73 -13.89
CA LEU A 116 11.70 1.61 -14.82
C LEU A 116 11.63 1.10 -16.27
N LEU A 117 11.84 -0.21 -16.47
CA LEU A 117 11.82 -0.83 -17.81
C LEU A 117 10.42 -0.92 -18.42
N LEU A 118 9.38 -1.19 -17.62
CA LEU A 118 8.01 -1.36 -18.11
C LEU A 118 7.23 -0.05 -18.25
N PHE A 119 7.40 0.88 -17.32
CA PHE A 119 6.58 2.11 -17.24
C PHE A 119 7.37 3.40 -17.46
N GLY A 120 8.69 3.33 -17.64
CA GLY A 120 9.56 4.50 -17.77
C GLY A 120 9.57 5.42 -16.52
N LYS A 121 8.92 5.00 -15.43
CA LYS A 121 8.79 5.69 -14.15
C LYS A 121 8.69 4.68 -13.01
N ALA A 122 9.54 4.85 -11.99
CA ALA A 122 9.67 3.91 -10.87
C ALA A 122 8.54 4.01 -9.82
N ASP A 123 7.77 5.10 -9.81
CA ASP A 123 6.91 5.47 -8.67
C ASP A 123 5.42 5.13 -8.81
N PHE A 124 4.97 4.58 -9.95
CA PHE A 124 3.54 4.38 -10.23
C PHE A 124 2.84 3.41 -9.25
N ILE A 125 3.58 2.46 -8.66
CA ILE A 125 3.03 1.49 -7.70
C ILE A 125 3.01 2.03 -6.27
N LEU A 126 3.96 2.93 -5.94
CA LEU A 126 4.08 3.51 -4.60
C LEU A 126 3.18 4.75 -4.43
N ASN A 127 2.83 5.40 -5.55
CA ASN A 127 1.89 6.51 -5.57
C ASN A 127 1.02 6.42 -6.83
N PRO A 128 -0.05 5.60 -6.84
CA PRO A 128 -0.99 5.57 -7.95
C PRO A 128 -1.71 6.93 -8.03
N THR A 129 -1.17 7.84 -8.83
CA THR A 129 -1.89 9.08 -9.17
C THR A 129 -2.92 8.67 -10.20
N ILE A 130 -4.16 8.49 -9.76
CA ILE A 130 -5.30 8.39 -10.65
C ILE A 130 -5.38 9.73 -11.37
N SER A 131 -4.83 9.79 -12.60
CA SER A 131 -5.23 10.81 -13.57
C SER A 131 -6.69 10.54 -13.86
N GLY A 132 -7.57 11.20 -13.09
CA GLY A 132 -8.96 11.33 -13.47
C GLY A 132 -9.01 11.93 -14.87
N PRO A 133 -9.89 11.43 -15.76
CA PRO A 133 -10.12 12.08 -17.04
C PRO A 133 -10.47 13.54 -16.74
N THR A 134 -9.63 14.45 -17.21
CA THR A 134 -10.07 15.81 -17.48
C THR A 134 -10.98 15.74 -18.70
N GLN A 135 -12.23 15.31 -18.45
CA GLN A 135 -13.47 15.66 -19.15
C GLN A 135 -14.62 15.57 -18.14
#